data_AF-A0AAX1KGG0-F1
#
_entry.id   AF-A0AAX1KGG0-F1
#
_cell.length_a   1.000
_cell.length_b   1.000
_cell.length_c   1.000
_cell.angle_alpha   90.00
_cell.angle_beta   90.00
_cell.angle_gamma   90.00
#
_symmetry.space_group_name_H-M   'P 1'
#
loop_
_entity.id
_entity.type
_entity.pdbx_description
1 polymer ?
#
loop_
_entity_poly.entity_id
_entity_poly.type
_entity_poly.pdbx_seq_one_letter_code
_entity_poly.pdbx_strand_id
1 'polypeptide(L)'
;MKFRNPETGEVIENTYEDTTFCGQYKGCINCPVEAARQSHDCTEWVDKHPYEAARLMGYEVVDDDAVAGMCCNCAHGGPSCSWDENKDCKLRPDRIIRKTKQKQEEKGMATDFEIKITQIRRDKPLKDWTLGEVKEYCASRNGNCADDCLFSKKGIVMVCGVVSKPAWWDLSDKPRFTRQEVESAKIISVLFPEATHIERLRGSKVLGITGAEDGWIANIESSLFPEIKSGQSVTLDEIIGGAQ
;
A
#
# COMPACT_ATOMS: atom_id res chain seq x y z
N MET A 1 10.12 -19.72 -3.75
CA MET A 1 10.99 -20.91 -3.92
C MET A 1 10.75 -21.53 -5.29
N LYS A 2 11.78 -22.09 -5.93
CA LYS A 2 11.65 -22.77 -7.23
C LYS A 2 11.87 -24.28 -7.10
N PHE A 3 11.11 -25.06 -7.85
CA PHE A 3 11.20 -26.51 -7.89
C PHE A 3 11.37 -26.99 -9.32
N ARG A 4 12.24 -27.97 -9.55
CA ARG A 4 12.47 -28.56 -10.87
C ARG A 4 12.06 -30.02 -10.88
N ASN A 5 11.33 -30.43 -11.90
CA ASN A 5 11.05 -31.82 -12.15
C ASN A 5 12.30 -32.49 -12.75
N PRO A 6 12.89 -33.51 -12.10
CA PRO A 6 14.11 -34.15 -12.58
C PRO A 6 13.89 -34.99 -13.87
N GLU A 7 12.65 -35.43 -14.14
CA GLU A 7 12.32 -36.26 -15.31
C GLU A 7 12.03 -35.40 -16.55
N THR A 8 11.31 -34.28 -16.38
CA THR A 8 10.90 -33.41 -17.49
C THR A 8 11.76 -32.15 -17.63
N GLY A 9 12.51 -31.78 -16.60
CA GLY A 9 13.29 -30.55 -16.53
C GLY A 9 12.45 -29.28 -16.29
N GLU A 10 11.14 -29.41 -16.11
CA GLU A 10 10.20 -28.31 -15.90
C GLU A 10 10.43 -27.62 -14.55
N VAL A 11 10.51 -26.30 -14.54
CA VAL A 11 10.71 -25.50 -13.33
C VAL A 11 9.42 -24.77 -12.99
N ILE A 12 8.94 -24.97 -11.77
CA ILE A 12 7.74 -24.35 -11.21
C ILE A 12 8.13 -23.44 -10.04
N GLU A 13 7.37 -22.37 -9.83
CA GLU A 13 7.55 -21.47 -8.70
C GLU A 13 6.43 -21.68 -7.67
N ASN A 14 6.76 -21.61 -6.38
CA ASN A 14 5.76 -21.66 -5.31
C ASN A 14 4.93 -20.37 -5.27
N THR A 15 3.98 -20.23 -6.20
CA THR A 15 3.08 -19.08 -6.30
C THR A 15 1.65 -19.56 -6.54
N TYR A 16 0.67 -18.72 -6.19
CA TYR A 16 -0.75 -19.03 -6.43
C TYR A 16 -1.11 -19.12 -7.93
N GLU A 17 -0.31 -18.50 -8.78
CA GLU A 17 -0.52 -18.44 -10.22
C GLU A 17 0.02 -19.68 -10.95
N ASP A 18 1.07 -20.29 -10.41
CA ASP A 18 1.65 -21.51 -10.96
C ASP A 18 0.85 -22.75 -10.55
N THR A 19 -0.10 -23.10 -11.42
CA THR A 19 -0.98 -24.26 -11.23
C THR A 19 -0.44 -25.52 -11.91
N THR A 20 0.81 -25.53 -12.37
CA THR A 20 1.39 -26.63 -13.15
C THR A 20 1.36 -27.96 -12.38
N PHE A 21 1.73 -27.91 -11.10
CA PHE A 21 1.62 -29.06 -10.20
C PHE A 21 0.16 -29.26 -9.72
N CYS A 22 -0.49 -28.20 -9.24
CA CYS A 22 -1.83 -28.26 -8.64
C CYS A 22 -2.94 -28.69 -9.62
N GLY A 23 -2.78 -28.42 -10.91
CA GLY A 23 -3.75 -28.72 -11.97
C GLY A 23 -3.99 -30.21 -12.15
N GLN A 24 -3.07 -31.05 -11.68
CA GLN A 24 -3.21 -32.52 -11.69
C GLN A 24 -4.14 -33.03 -10.59
N TYR A 25 -4.38 -32.23 -9.55
CA TYR A 25 -5.15 -32.60 -8.35
C TYR A 25 -6.37 -31.68 -8.18
N LYS A 26 -7.49 -32.04 -8.83
CA LYS A 26 -8.75 -31.28 -8.71
C LYS A 26 -9.19 -31.16 -7.25
N GLY A 27 -9.11 -29.94 -6.70
CA GLY A 27 -9.49 -29.64 -5.33
C GLY A 27 -8.54 -30.19 -4.26
N CYS A 28 -7.27 -30.41 -4.58
CA CYS A 28 -6.25 -31.02 -3.70
C CYS A 28 -6.59 -32.45 -3.22
N ILE A 29 -7.57 -33.10 -3.84
CA ILE A 29 -7.94 -34.49 -3.53
C ILE A 29 -6.77 -35.39 -3.94
N ASN A 30 -6.23 -36.15 -2.99
CA ASN A 30 -5.03 -36.99 -3.13
C ASN A 30 -3.74 -36.23 -3.48
N CYS A 31 -3.67 -34.93 -3.18
CA CYS A 31 -2.42 -34.18 -3.30
C CYS A 31 -1.41 -34.66 -2.22
N PRO A 32 -0.15 -34.98 -2.58
CA PRO A 32 0.84 -35.49 -1.63
C PRO A 32 1.26 -34.46 -0.56
N VAL A 33 1.07 -33.16 -0.84
CA VAL A 33 1.33 -32.06 0.10
C VAL A 33 0.18 -31.86 1.09
N GLU A 34 -1.05 -32.21 0.71
CA GLU A 34 -2.26 -32.01 1.53
C GLU A 34 -2.18 -32.75 2.87
N ALA A 35 -1.68 -33.99 2.85
CA ALA A 35 -1.53 -34.78 4.06
C ALA A 35 -0.42 -34.25 4.99
N ALA A 36 0.62 -33.60 4.42
CA ALA A 36 1.76 -33.10 5.17
C ALA A 36 1.51 -31.73 5.82
N ARG A 37 0.70 -30.88 5.18
CA ARG A 37 0.47 -29.49 5.65
C ARG A 37 -0.39 -29.36 6.91
N GLN A 38 -1.05 -30.41 7.40
CA GLN A 38 -1.84 -30.41 8.65
C GLN A 38 -2.76 -29.19 8.81
N SER A 39 -3.51 -28.85 7.74
CA SER A 39 -4.41 -27.68 7.67
C SER A 39 -3.75 -26.29 7.55
N HIS A 40 -2.43 -26.17 7.46
CA HIS A 40 -1.75 -24.91 7.09
C HIS A 40 -1.98 -24.53 5.63
N ASP A 41 -1.91 -23.24 5.29
CA ASP A 41 -1.94 -22.79 3.90
C ASP A 41 -0.84 -23.49 3.07
N CYS A 42 -1.19 -23.91 1.85
CA CYS A 42 -0.30 -24.74 1.04
C CYS A 42 0.97 -23.97 0.64
N THR A 43 0.83 -22.73 0.18
CA THR A 43 1.95 -21.90 -0.25
C THR A 43 2.85 -21.54 0.93
N GLU A 44 2.26 -21.16 2.07
CA GLU A 44 3.01 -20.84 3.29
C GLU A 44 3.79 -22.05 3.83
N TRP A 45 3.18 -23.24 3.79
CA TRP A 45 3.84 -24.47 4.24
C TRP A 45 5.00 -24.86 3.32
N VAL A 46 4.82 -24.76 2.00
CA VAL A 46 5.86 -25.08 1.01
C VAL A 46 7.07 -24.15 1.13
N ASP A 47 6.87 -22.85 1.43
CA ASP A 47 7.99 -21.92 1.65
C ASP A 47 8.79 -22.22 2.92
N LYS A 48 8.12 -22.71 3.98
CA LYS A 48 8.79 -23.10 5.23
C LYS A 48 9.44 -24.49 5.16
N HIS A 49 8.99 -25.34 4.24
CA HIS A 49 9.42 -26.72 4.10
C HIS A 49 9.82 -27.09 2.64
N PRO A 50 10.72 -26.33 1.99
CA PRO A 50 10.97 -26.47 0.55
C PRO A 50 11.51 -27.85 0.17
N TYR A 51 12.49 -28.38 0.90
CA TYR A 51 13.06 -29.70 0.59
C TYR A 51 12.07 -30.85 0.83
N GLU A 52 11.19 -30.72 1.83
CA GLU A 52 10.18 -31.72 2.12
C GLU A 52 9.03 -31.67 1.11
N ALA A 53 8.59 -30.47 0.73
CA ALA A 53 7.64 -30.25 -0.35
C ALA A 53 8.17 -30.82 -1.67
N ALA A 54 9.41 -30.51 -2.04
CA ALA A 54 10.04 -31.04 -3.25
C ALA A 54 10.03 -32.58 -3.27
N ARG A 55 10.42 -33.22 -2.15
CA ARG A 55 10.37 -34.68 -2.00
C ARG A 55 8.96 -35.25 -2.19
N LEU A 56 7.93 -34.59 -1.64
CA LEU A 56 6.54 -35.03 -1.77
C LEU A 56 5.98 -34.84 -3.19
N MET A 57 6.43 -33.79 -3.88
CA MET A 57 6.05 -33.52 -5.27
C MET A 57 6.81 -34.38 -6.28
N GLY A 58 7.96 -34.94 -5.89
CA GLY A 58 8.89 -35.62 -6.79
C GLY A 58 9.81 -34.65 -7.55
N TYR A 59 10.02 -33.46 -7.01
CA TYR A 59 10.82 -32.38 -7.59
C TYR A 59 12.12 -32.19 -6.79
N GLU A 60 13.08 -31.48 -7.36
CA GLU A 60 14.27 -30.97 -6.68
C GLU A 60 14.13 -29.47 -6.41
N VAL A 61 14.66 -28.98 -5.29
CA VAL A 61 14.69 -27.54 -5.01
C VAL A 61 15.76 -26.89 -5.88
N VAL A 62 15.42 -25.80 -6.56
CA VAL A 62 16.36 -24.97 -7.30
C VAL A 62 16.75 -23.81 -6.40
N ASP A 63 17.97 -23.85 -5.86
CA ASP A 63 18.54 -22.74 -5.09
C ASP A 63 18.97 -21.63 -6.06
N ASP A 64 18.26 -20.51 -6.08
CA ASP A 64 18.67 -19.30 -6.83
C ASP A 64 19.81 -18.52 -6.12
N ASP A 65 20.21 -18.94 -4.91
CA ASP A 65 21.28 -18.33 -4.10
C ASP A 65 22.61 -19.10 -4.21
N ALA A 66 23.11 -19.24 -5.43
CA ALA A 66 24.54 -19.45 -5.61
C ALA A 66 25.29 -18.16 -5.22
N VAL A 67 25.69 -18.05 -3.94
CA VAL A 67 26.85 -17.24 -3.57
C VAL A 67 28.06 -17.85 -4.28
N ALA A 68 28.32 -17.38 -5.49
CA ALA A 68 29.55 -17.62 -6.21
C ALA A 68 30.69 -16.98 -5.42
N GLY A 69 31.36 -17.78 -4.60
CA GLY A 69 32.49 -17.29 -3.82
C GLY A 69 32.96 -18.25 -2.75
N MET A 70 33.49 -19.41 -3.12
CA MET A 70 34.64 -20.04 -2.44
C MET A 70 35.27 -21.13 -3.34
N CYS A 71 36.25 -20.70 -4.13
CA CYS A 71 37.22 -21.44 -4.98
C CYS A 71 36.82 -22.80 -5.57
N CYS A 72 36.54 -22.80 -6.88
CA CYS A 72 36.53 -23.96 -7.76
C CYS A 72 37.59 -23.81 -8.85
N ASN A 73 38.56 -24.72 -8.91
CA ASN A 73 39.35 -24.88 -10.13
C ASN A 73 39.53 -26.37 -10.44
N CYS A 74 38.46 -27.08 -10.84
CA CYS A 74 38.62 -28.23 -11.73
C CYS A 74 37.30 -28.54 -12.45
N ALA A 75 37.39 -28.71 -13.76
CA ALA A 75 36.31 -28.70 -14.74
C ALA A 75 35.28 -29.85 -14.66
N HIS A 76 35.14 -30.56 -13.55
CA HIS A 76 34.17 -31.67 -13.38
C HIS A 76 33.75 -31.86 -11.91
N GLY A 77 33.30 -30.80 -11.23
CA GLY A 77 33.00 -30.84 -9.80
C GLY A 77 31.72 -31.62 -9.44
N GLY A 78 31.89 -32.86 -8.97
CA GLY A 78 30.90 -33.59 -8.18
C GLY A 78 31.00 -33.28 -6.67
N PRO A 79 30.08 -33.82 -5.84
CA PRO A 79 29.91 -33.39 -4.46
C PRO A 79 30.89 -34.08 -3.48
N SER A 80 31.34 -33.30 -2.49
CA SER A 80 32.20 -33.62 -1.32
C SER A 80 33.72 -33.48 -1.49
N CYS A 81 34.26 -32.39 -0.93
CA CYS A 81 35.69 -32.26 -0.60
C CYS A 81 35.82 -31.87 0.88
N SER A 82 36.78 -32.48 1.60
CA SER A 82 37.09 -32.14 2.99
C SER A 82 38.00 -30.92 3.09
N TRP A 83 37.85 -30.13 4.17
CA TRP A 83 38.61 -28.91 4.44
C TRP A 83 40.14 -29.10 4.46
N ASP A 84 40.61 -30.32 4.74
CA ASP A 84 42.03 -30.62 4.96
C ASP A 84 42.88 -30.70 3.69
N GLU A 85 42.25 -30.73 2.51
CA GLU A 85 42.91 -30.96 1.22
C GLU A 85 43.40 -29.66 0.54
N ASN A 86 43.12 -28.49 1.14
CA ASN A 86 43.44 -27.18 0.54
C ASN A 86 44.54 -26.43 1.30
N LYS A 87 45.62 -27.13 1.68
CA LYS A 87 46.72 -26.56 2.45
C LYS A 87 47.58 -25.55 1.67
N ASP A 88 47.61 -25.64 0.34
CA ASP A 88 48.46 -24.81 -0.53
C ASP A 88 47.68 -23.82 -1.43
N CYS A 89 46.45 -23.43 -1.06
CA CYS A 89 45.71 -22.41 -1.80
C CYS A 89 46.28 -21.00 -1.54
N LYS A 90 46.84 -20.37 -2.58
CA LYS A 90 47.45 -19.02 -2.53
C LYS A 90 46.48 -17.87 -2.23
N LEU A 91 45.17 -18.14 -2.11
CA LEU A 91 44.12 -17.18 -1.79
C LEU A 91 43.62 -17.30 -0.34
N ARG A 92 44.45 -17.80 0.60
CA ARG A 92 44.14 -17.70 2.02
C ARG A 92 44.03 -16.22 2.43
N PRO A 93 42.85 -15.71 2.82
CA PRO A 93 42.75 -14.40 3.41
C PRO A 93 43.00 -14.56 4.91
N ASP A 94 44.27 -14.81 5.28
CA ASP A 94 44.70 -14.58 6.64
C ASP A 94 44.58 -13.08 6.92
N ARG A 95 43.62 -12.73 7.79
CA ARG A 95 43.18 -11.38 8.22
C ARG A 95 42.09 -10.74 7.35
N ILE A 96 40.84 -11.07 7.66
CA ILE A 96 39.76 -10.08 7.62
C ILE A 96 39.31 -9.81 9.05
N ILE A 97 39.77 -8.65 9.54
CA ILE A 97 39.30 -7.93 10.73
C ILE A 97 37.78 -8.07 10.83
N ARG A 98 37.25 -8.32 12.04
CA ARG A 98 35.83 -8.07 12.36
C ARG A 98 35.51 -6.64 11.94
N LYS A 99 35.05 -6.43 10.71
CA LYS A 99 34.33 -5.23 10.35
C LYS A 99 33.02 -5.36 11.11
N THR A 100 32.93 -4.68 12.24
CA THR A 100 31.69 -4.13 12.78
C THR A 100 30.71 -3.89 11.66
N LYS A 101 29.45 -4.33 11.82
CA LYS A 101 28.30 -3.98 10.98
C LYS A 101 28.49 -2.58 10.35
N GLN A 102 29.14 -2.51 9.20
CA GLN A 102 28.82 -1.50 8.22
C GLN A 102 27.54 -2.06 7.64
N LYS A 103 26.45 -1.69 8.33
CA LYS A 103 25.16 -1.42 7.73
C LYS A 103 25.43 -1.11 6.26
N GLN A 104 25.05 -2.01 5.35
CA GLN A 104 24.93 -1.64 3.96
C GLN A 104 23.96 -0.46 3.94
N GLU A 105 24.51 0.74 3.99
CA GLU A 105 23.88 1.91 3.42
C GLU A 105 23.94 1.73 1.91
N GLU A 106 23.19 0.74 1.39
CA GLU A 106 22.45 1.02 0.18
C GLU A 106 21.35 1.99 0.60
N LYS A 107 21.72 3.27 0.73
CA LYS A 107 20.75 4.33 0.50
C LYS A 107 20.38 4.19 -0.96
N GLY A 108 19.38 3.34 -1.20
CA GLY A 108 18.77 3.13 -2.50
C GLY A 108 18.53 4.50 -3.12
N MET A 109 19.14 4.71 -4.27
CA MET A 109 18.80 5.84 -5.12
C MET A 109 17.33 5.65 -5.45
N ALA A 110 16.46 6.43 -4.79
CA ALA A 110 15.04 6.37 -5.04
C ALA A 110 14.81 6.54 -6.54
N THR A 111 13.99 5.69 -7.14
CA THR A 111 13.66 5.83 -8.56
C THR A 111 13.05 7.21 -8.79
N ASP A 112 13.22 7.79 -9.98
CA ASP A 112 12.59 9.08 -10.34
C ASP A 112 11.08 9.10 -10.02
N PHE A 113 10.44 7.93 -10.11
CA PHE A 113 9.04 7.75 -9.75
C PHE A 113 8.79 7.81 -8.23
N GLU A 114 9.57 7.11 -7.42
CA GLU A 114 9.46 7.18 -5.95
C GLU A 114 9.77 8.59 -5.41
N ILE A 115 10.73 9.28 -6.05
CA ILE A 115 11.01 10.69 -5.77
C ILE A 115 9.77 11.53 -6.04
N LYS A 116 9.12 11.35 -7.21
CA LYS A 116 7.92 12.09 -7.60
C LYS A 116 6.73 11.85 -6.64
N ILE A 117 6.48 10.60 -6.25
CA ILE A 117 5.43 10.26 -5.28
C ILE A 117 5.71 10.87 -3.90
N THR A 118 6.97 10.84 -3.47
CA THR A 118 7.38 11.42 -2.19
C THR A 118 7.27 12.94 -2.21
N GLN A 119 7.60 13.59 -3.32
CA GLN A 119 7.38 15.03 -3.52
C GLN A 119 5.89 15.36 -3.46
N ILE A 120 5.03 14.64 -4.19
CA ILE A 120 3.57 14.83 -4.14
C ILE A 120 3.03 14.69 -2.71
N ARG A 121 3.47 13.68 -1.95
CA ARG A 121 3.05 13.51 -0.54
C ARG A 121 3.56 14.62 0.39
N ARG A 122 4.73 15.21 0.10
CA ARG A 122 5.28 16.33 0.89
C ARG A 122 4.53 17.63 0.60
N ASP A 123 4.27 17.89 -0.67
CA ASP A 123 3.58 19.10 -1.13
C ASP A 123 2.09 19.05 -0.76
N LYS A 124 1.52 17.84 -0.71
CA LYS A 124 0.12 17.61 -0.34
C LYS A 124 -0.04 16.33 0.50
N PRO A 125 -0.02 16.43 1.84
CA PRO A 125 -0.23 15.28 2.71
C PRO A 125 -1.63 14.69 2.48
N LEU A 126 -1.80 13.38 2.73
CA LEU A 126 -3.03 12.65 2.40
C LEU A 126 -4.32 13.29 2.96
N LYS A 127 -4.24 13.94 4.12
CA LYS A 127 -5.37 14.65 4.74
C LYS A 127 -5.90 15.85 3.95
N ASP A 128 -5.11 16.41 3.04
CA ASP A 128 -5.48 17.59 2.25
C ASP A 128 -6.09 17.20 0.89
N TRP A 129 -6.22 15.89 0.62
CA TRP A 129 -6.86 15.38 -0.60
C TRP A 129 -8.37 15.32 -0.45
N THR A 130 -9.09 15.91 -1.41
CA THR A 130 -10.54 15.77 -1.51
C THR A 130 -10.92 14.44 -2.15
N LEU A 131 -12.13 13.93 -1.88
CA LEU A 131 -12.64 12.69 -2.50
C LEU A 131 -12.63 12.76 -4.05
N GLY A 132 -12.89 13.94 -4.61
CA GLY A 132 -12.81 14.19 -6.05
C GLY A 132 -11.41 13.98 -6.61
N GLU A 133 -10.39 14.56 -5.96
CA GLU A 133 -8.99 14.40 -6.37
C GLU A 133 -8.50 12.97 -6.21
N VAL A 134 -8.95 12.27 -5.15
CA VAL A 134 -8.65 10.83 -4.96
C VAL A 134 -9.24 10.00 -6.11
N LYS A 135 -10.49 10.28 -6.51
CA LYS A 135 -11.15 9.65 -7.66
C LYS A 135 -10.40 9.92 -8.96
N GLU A 136 -10.05 11.17 -9.24
CA GLU A 136 -9.31 11.56 -10.45
C GLU A 136 -7.94 10.88 -10.52
N TYR A 137 -7.18 10.88 -9.42
CA TYR A 137 -5.92 10.16 -9.34
C TYR A 137 -6.09 8.67 -9.61
N CYS A 138 -7.06 8.02 -8.96
CA CYS A 138 -7.30 6.60 -9.15
C CYS A 138 -7.75 6.28 -10.59
N ALA A 139 -8.57 7.13 -11.20
CA ALA A 139 -9.02 7.01 -12.58
C ALA A 139 -7.85 7.17 -13.58
N SER A 140 -6.93 8.11 -13.33
CA SER A 140 -5.71 8.31 -14.15
C SER A 140 -4.82 7.06 -14.19
N ARG A 141 -4.92 6.22 -13.15
CA ARG A 141 -4.21 4.92 -13.04
C ARG A 141 -5.04 3.73 -13.51
N ASN A 142 -6.22 3.95 -14.08
CA ASN A 142 -7.17 2.91 -14.47
C ASN A 142 -7.50 1.94 -13.31
N GLY A 143 -7.49 2.43 -12.07
CA GLY A 143 -7.69 1.61 -10.87
C GLY A 143 -6.54 0.65 -10.54
N ASN A 144 -5.34 0.85 -11.12
CA ASN A 144 -4.14 0.08 -10.79
C ASN A 144 -3.52 0.58 -9.47
N CYS A 145 -3.42 -0.33 -8.50
CA CYS A 145 -2.94 -0.08 -7.15
C CYS A 145 -1.55 -0.68 -6.87
N ALA A 146 -0.68 -0.75 -7.90
CA ALA A 146 0.73 -1.17 -7.81
C ALA A 146 1.57 -0.37 -6.78
N ASP A 147 2.84 -0.78 -6.57
CA ASP A 147 3.68 -0.41 -5.41
C ASP A 147 3.90 1.10 -5.25
N ASP A 148 3.61 1.80 -6.32
CA ASP A 148 3.84 3.20 -6.57
C ASP A 148 2.54 4.04 -6.41
N CYS A 149 1.43 3.40 -6.05
CA CYS A 149 0.17 4.05 -5.72
C CYS A 149 0.25 4.83 -4.40
N LEU A 150 -0.21 6.08 -4.40
CA LEU A 150 -0.24 6.95 -3.21
C LEU A 150 -1.08 6.39 -2.06
N PHE A 151 -2.08 5.58 -2.37
CA PHE A 151 -3.04 5.07 -1.40
C PHE A 151 -2.82 3.60 -1.05
N SER A 152 -1.91 2.89 -1.72
CA SER A 152 -1.60 1.49 -1.41
C SER A 152 -0.69 1.39 -0.17
N LYS A 153 -0.94 0.37 0.66
CA LYS A 153 -0.01 -0.02 1.73
C LYS A 153 1.04 -0.97 1.15
N LYS A 154 2.32 -0.66 1.34
CA LYS A 154 3.43 -1.56 0.97
C LYS A 154 3.44 -2.76 1.95
N GLY A 155 3.37 -3.99 1.44
CA GLY A 155 3.31 -5.24 2.20
C GLY A 155 3.09 -6.48 1.31
N ILE A 156 2.98 -7.67 1.90
CA ILE A 156 2.87 -8.97 1.19
C ILE A 156 1.64 -9.03 0.28
N VAL A 157 0.57 -8.31 0.63
CA VAL A 157 -0.63 -8.17 -0.20
C VAL A 157 -0.80 -6.70 -0.55
N MET A 158 -0.82 -6.44 -1.85
CA MET A 158 -1.04 -5.12 -2.42
C MET A 158 -2.50 -4.71 -2.28
N VAL A 159 -2.81 -4.01 -1.20
CA VAL A 159 -4.17 -3.54 -0.88
C VAL A 159 -4.22 -2.01 -0.95
N CYS A 160 -5.18 -1.50 -1.72
CA CYS A 160 -5.53 -0.08 -1.69
C CYS A 160 -6.05 0.27 -0.30
N GLY A 161 -5.45 1.27 0.34
CA GLY A 161 -5.90 1.79 1.64
C GLY A 161 -7.25 2.51 1.58
N VAL A 162 -7.80 2.70 0.38
CA VAL A 162 -9.15 3.23 0.15
C VAL A 162 -10.02 2.08 -0.38
N VAL A 163 -10.96 1.62 0.46
CA VAL A 163 -11.86 0.50 0.18
C VAL A 163 -12.93 0.92 -0.83
N SER A 164 -13.21 0.06 -1.81
CA SER A 164 -13.83 0.36 -3.12
C SER A 164 -12.98 1.31 -3.96
N LYS A 165 -12.55 0.87 -5.15
CA LYS A 165 -11.66 1.65 -6.03
C LYS A 165 -12.25 3.04 -6.29
N PRO A 166 -11.57 4.15 -5.93
CA PRO A 166 -12.09 5.50 -6.12
C PRO A 166 -12.46 5.85 -7.55
N ALA A 167 -11.82 5.20 -8.54
CA ALA A 167 -12.17 5.33 -9.95
C ALA A 167 -13.66 5.05 -10.25
N TRP A 168 -14.34 4.28 -9.40
CA TRP A 168 -15.75 3.91 -9.56
C TRP A 168 -16.70 4.64 -8.60
N TRP A 169 -16.21 5.59 -7.81
CA TRP A 169 -17.10 6.39 -6.96
C TRP A 169 -18.01 7.26 -7.81
N ASP A 170 -19.31 7.24 -7.54
CA ASP A 170 -20.21 8.24 -8.06
C ASP A 170 -20.13 9.48 -7.16
N LEU A 171 -19.52 10.54 -7.71
CA LEU A 171 -19.41 11.86 -7.09
C LEU A 171 -20.08 12.90 -8.01
N SER A 172 -21.07 12.48 -8.80
CA SER A 172 -21.81 13.36 -9.71
C SER A 172 -22.78 14.27 -8.96
N ASP A 173 -23.16 13.91 -7.74
CA ASP A 173 -23.94 14.74 -6.86
C ASP A 173 -23.23 16.06 -6.57
N LYS A 174 -23.97 17.16 -6.74
CA LYS A 174 -23.44 18.49 -6.45
C LYS A 174 -23.32 18.66 -4.94
N PRO A 175 -22.20 19.21 -4.43
CA PRO A 175 -22.10 19.61 -3.03
C PRO A 175 -23.27 20.52 -2.66
N ARG A 176 -23.82 20.33 -1.45
CA ARG A 176 -24.91 21.17 -0.92
C ARG A 176 -24.52 22.66 -0.89
N PHE A 177 -23.24 22.95 -0.63
CA PHE A 177 -22.69 24.31 -0.56
C PHE A 177 -21.70 24.56 -1.68
N THR A 178 -21.69 25.78 -2.17
CA THR A 178 -20.77 26.27 -3.20
C THR A 178 -19.34 26.43 -2.65
N ARG A 179 -18.35 26.48 -3.54
CA ARG A 179 -16.95 26.76 -3.13
C ARG A 179 -16.81 28.07 -2.37
N GLN A 180 -17.55 29.11 -2.78
CA GLN A 180 -17.57 30.40 -2.10
C GLN A 180 -18.11 30.29 -0.67
N GLU A 181 -19.17 29.51 -0.45
CA GLU A 181 -19.73 29.28 0.89
C GLU A 181 -18.72 28.58 1.80
N VAL A 182 -18.03 27.57 1.28
CA VAL A 182 -16.97 26.87 2.01
C VAL A 182 -15.82 27.82 2.39
N GLU A 183 -15.36 28.65 1.45
CA GLU A 183 -14.29 29.62 1.70
C GLU A 183 -14.73 30.71 2.69
N SER A 184 -15.98 31.18 2.60
CA SER A 184 -16.55 32.16 3.52
C SER A 184 -16.69 31.59 4.93
N ALA A 185 -17.14 30.34 5.07
CA ALA A 185 -17.25 29.65 6.36
C ALA A 185 -15.87 29.49 7.04
N LYS A 186 -14.82 29.16 6.27
CA LYS A 186 -13.44 29.09 6.78
C LYS A 186 -12.92 30.44 7.26
N ILE A 187 -13.28 31.54 6.59
CA ILE A 187 -12.92 32.89 7.04
C ILE A 187 -13.65 33.21 8.35
N ILE A 188 -14.96 32.91 8.42
CA ILE A 188 -15.78 33.12 9.62
C ILE A 188 -15.21 32.35 10.81
N SER A 189 -14.83 31.08 10.65
CA SER A 189 -14.28 30.28 11.75
C SER A 189 -12.94 30.80 12.29
N VAL A 190 -12.16 31.50 11.45
CA VAL A 190 -10.91 32.16 11.88
C VAL A 190 -11.19 33.51 12.55
N LEU A 191 -12.14 34.29 12.02
CA LEU A 191 -12.47 35.62 12.55
C LEU A 191 -13.25 35.57 13.86
N PHE A 192 -14.12 34.57 14.01
CA PHE A 192 -14.99 34.36 15.17
C PHE A 192 -14.80 32.93 15.67
N PRO A 193 -13.76 32.63 16.46
CA PRO A 193 -13.46 31.28 16.93
C PRO A 193 -14.60 30.64 17.75
N GLU A 194 -15.45 31.45 18.36
CA GLU A 194 -16.65 31.03 19.09
C GLU A 194 -17.88 30.78 18.20
N ALA A 195 -17.81 31.14 16.91
CA ALA A 195 -18.90 30.90 15.97
C ALA A 195 -19.06 29.40 15.72
N THR A 196 -20.32 28.96 15.72
CA THR A 196 -20.69 27.56 15.51
C THR A 196 -21.67 27.40 14.37
N HIS A 197 -22.58 28.36 14.18
CA HIS A 197 -23.62 28.29 13.17
C HIS A 197 -23.72 29.56 12.33
N ILE A 198 -24.25 29.37 11.13
CA ILE A 198 -24.79 30.43 10.28
C ILE A 198 -26.28 30.15 10.12
N GLU A 199 -27.10 31.13 10.46
CA GLU A 199 -28.56 30.99 10.43
C GLU A 199 -29.26 32.10 9.66
N ARG A 200 -30.41 31.74 9.09
CA ARG A 200 -31.34 32.68 8.48
C ARG A 200 -32.68 32.58 9.17
N LEU A 201 -33.00 33.55 10.03
CA LEU A 201 -34.34 33.61 10.63
C LEU A 201 -35.43 33.81 9.57
N ARG A 202 -36.63 33.30 9.84
CA ARG A 202 -37.76 33.39 8.89
C ARG A 202 -38.09 34.86 8.60
N GLY A 203 -38.14 35.22 7.32
CA GLY A 203 -38.41 36.59 6.88
C GLY A 203 -37.21 37.54 6.99
N SER A 204 -36.05 37.07 7.47
CA SER A 204 -34.82 37.87 7.49
C SER A 204 -34.17 37.98 6.11
N LYS A 205 -33.69 39.19 5.79
CA LYS A 205 -32.86 39.47 4.60
C LYS A 205 -31.37 39.21 4.83
N VAL A 206 -30.96 39.13 6.10
CA VAL A 206 -29.58 38.91 6.53
C VAL A 206 -29.42 37.54 7.17
N LEU A 207 -28.18 37.07 7.21
CA LEU A 207 -27.78 35.89 7.97
C LEU A 207 -27.19 36.33 9.31
N GLY A 208 -27.36 35.51 10.33
CA GLY A 208 -26.69 35.62 11.63
C GLY A 208 -25.55 34.63 11.74
N ILE A 209 -24.44 35.07 12.31
CA ILE A 209 -23.40 34.20 12.86
C ILE A 209 -23.70 34.03 14.35
N THR A 210 -23.78 32.79 14.83
CA THR A 210 -24.09 32.49 16.24
C THR A 210 -23.08 31.54 16.87
N GLY A 211 -22.86 31.71 18.17
CA GLY A 211 -22.01 30.83 18.97
C GLY A 211 -22.76 29.65 19.62
N ALA A 212 -22.04 28.81 20.36
CA ALA A 212 -22.55 27.56 20.94
C ALA A 212 -23.71 27.75 21.95
N GLU A 213 -23.83 28.92 22.56
CA GLU A 213 -24.89 29.26 23.53
C GLU A 213 -25.97 30.17 22.93
N ASP A 214 -26.21 30.08 21.61
CA ASP A 214 -27.16 30.93 20.86
C ASP A 214 -26.86 32.43 20.95
N GLY A 215 -25.61 32.79 21.28
CA GLY A 215 -25.15 34.17 21.30
C GLY A 215 -25.03 34.73 19.88
N TRP A 216 -25.76 35.81 19.60
CA TRP A 216 -25.66 36.52 18.32
C TRP A 216 -24.32 37.26 18.22
N ILE A 217 -23.52 36.91 17.22
CA ILE A 217 -22.18 37.50 17.03
C ILE A 217 -22.25 38.65 16.02
N ALA A 218 -22.75 38.37 14.81
CA ALA A 218 -22.75 39.36 13.73
C ALA A 218 -23.84 39.09 12.67
N ASN A 219 -24.25 40.15 11.97
CA ASN A 219 -25.05 40.07 10.76
C ASN A 219 -24.14 40.01 9.54
N ILE A 220 -24.45 39.14 8.58
CA ILE A 220 -23.76 39.06 7.29
C ILE A 220 -24.76 39.05 6.13
N GLU A 221 -24.28 39.41 4.95
CA GLU A 221 -25.11 39.41 3.74
C GLU A 221 -25.53 37.99 3.34
N SER A 222 -26.79 37.84 2.93
CA SER A 222 -27.32 36.56 2.46
C SER A 222 -26.72 36.10 1.12
N SER A 223 -26.06 37.00 0.38
CA SER A 223 -25.32 36.71 -0.85
C SER A 223 -24.10 35.81 -0.61
N LEU A 224 -23.56 35.78 0.61
CA LEU A 224 -22.42 34.94 0.96
C LEU A 224 -22.79 33.46 1.11
N PHE A 225 -24.05 33.18 1.48
CA PHE A 225 -24.57 31.82 1.65
C PHE A 225 -25.93 31.63 0.97
N PRO A 226 -25.97 31.60 -0.38
CA PRO A 226 -27.20 31.44 -1.12
C PRO A 226 -27.93 30.11 -0.84
N GLU A 227 -27.24 29.07 -0.37
CA GLU A 227 -27.83 27.77 -0.06
C GLU A 227 -28.44 27.69 1.34
N ILE A 228 -28.21 28.69 2.20
CA ILE A 228 -28.90 28.83 3.48
C ILE A 228 -30.21 29.60 3.28
N LYS A 229 -31.30 28.84 3.21
CA LYS A 229 -32.65 29.35 2.98
C LYS A 229 -33.29 29.86 4.28
N SER A 230 -34.37 30.63 4.12
CA SER A 230 -35.11 31.21 5.24
C SER A 230 -35.62 30.14 6.22
N GLY A 231 -35.32 30.32 7.50
CA GLY A 231 -35.66 29.41 8.59
C GLY A 231 -34.65 28.26 8.81
N GLN A 232 -33.47 28.30 8.19
CA GLN A 232 -32.43 27.30 8.37
C GLN A 232 -31.32 27.81 9.30
N SER A 233 -30.76 26.89 10.08
CA SER A 233 -29.49 27.04 10.79
C SER A 233 -28.58 25.89 10.36
N VAL A 234 -27.32 26.19 10.07
CA VAL A 234 -26.33 25.23 9.60
C VAL A 234 -25.04 25.46 10.37
N THR A 235 -24.38 24.37 10.79
CA THR A 235 -23.08 24.46 11.47
C THR A 235 -21.97 24.83 10.50
N LEU A 236 -20.93 25.50 11.01
CA LEU A 236 -19.71 25.75 10.21
C LEU A 236 -19.06 24.44 9.76
N ASP A 237 -19.08 23.39 10.60
CA ASP A 237 -18.50 22.09 10.25
C ASP A 237 -19.24 21.41 9.08
N GLU A 238 -20.57 21.49 9.03
CA GLU A 238 -21.37 21.01 7.90
C GLU A 238 -21.03 21.73 6.59
N ILE A 239 -20.73 23.04 6.65
CA ILE A 239 -20.37 23.83 5.47
C ILE A 239 -18.93 23.52 5.05
N ILE A 240 -18.00 23.46 6.00
CA ILE A 240 -16.57 23.28 5.73
C ILE A 240 -16.24 21.83 5.34
N GLY A 241 -17.07 20.87 5.74
CA GLY A 241 -16.83 19.43 5.52
C GLY A 241 -15.86 18.84 6.55
N GLY A 242 -15.94 19.32 7.80
CA GLY A 242 -15.13 18.80 8.91
C GLY A 242 -15.46 17.34 9.19
N ALA A 243 -14.44 16.47 9.15
CA ALA A 243 -14.56 15.08 9.55
C ALA A 243 -14.90 14.99 11.05
N GLN A 244 -15.97 14.27 11.40
CA GLN A 244 -16.07 13.59 12.70
C GLN A 244 -15.14 12.37 12.72
#